data_AF-A0A7S4C4S1-F1
#
_entry.id   AF-A0A7S4C4S1-F1
#
_cell.length_a   1.000
_cell.length_b   1.000
_cell.length_c   1.000
_cell.angle_alpha   90.00
_cell.angle_beta   90.00
_cell.angle_gamma   90.00
#
_symmetry.space_group_name_H-M   'P 1'
#
loop_
_entity.id
_entity.type
_entity.pdbx_description
1 polymer ?
#
loop_
_entity_poly.entity_id
_entity_poly.type
_entity_poly.pdbx_seq_one_letter_code
_entity_poly.pdbx_strand_id
1 'polypeptide(L)'
;SDSSRAVSESPDYSVSMQAVRHPLRSMLSTLAFALLCLNSCAALAVRVEGAARGGSIAKELIDRVVGTPRKRHRDGDQQDKLLIAKLRRNVLDALLPYGDPALAVSPDGRAAIESAAAALESQNSVLRPATRDLSALDGRWRVRFSDAPPPSNGALGPFVGEPFQIVDSRSQSYVNELGFLNGALKVELAADFEPSSDTALRVCFRTLRLVAFGVPLPAFNFPAGTERTWLLTYTDDEMRLVRAGVDGGRSTARELGLISEDEGQSADAYLFVLTRAPDAPPASDPISRFVNDRKRKQLKQRLLDACDGQDFGASSTDADADAIAAIVDELAPLNPTAAPARSPLLQGVWRVEWTTEAELLYLTKNGLPGIAGEAAYQAIRPVAVTTADATADTITNADTGTFNGADKAERTEAPQRLQLVNRVALERGNGLTVNSSCDPASDDSVNFRFSSCSATLYGLTFPLPPVGTGSFNVLYLDEALRICRDSRGDLQICSRAVEGEVDI
;
A
#
# COMPACT_ATOMS: atom_id res chain seq x y z
N SER A 1 19.97 -16.68 -75.21
CA SER A 1 20.09 -15.22 -75.04
C SER A 1 18.72 -14.62 -75.19
N ASP A 2 18.19 -13.76 -74.36
CA ASP A 2 18.49 -13.30 -73.00
C ASP A 2 17.28 -12.42 -72.63
N SER A 3 17.05 -12.20 -71.33
CA SER A 3 16.26 -11.11 -70.74
C SER A 3 14.70 -11.14 -70.74
N SER A 4 14.18 -11.48 -69.55
CA SER A 4 13.28 -10.67 -68.71
C SER A 4 11.85 -10.29 -69.15
N ARG A 5 10.86 -10.97 -68.54
CA ARG A 5 9.77 -10.31 -67.80
C ARG A 5 9.08 -11.33 -66.87
N ALA A 6 9.35 -11.22 -65.57
CA ALA A 6 8.63 -11.95 -64.53
C ALA A 6 7.39 -11.13 -64.12
N VAL A 7 6.24 -11.78 -64.14
CA VAL A 7 5.01 -11.33 -63.45
C VAL A 7 4.88 -12.24 -62.24
N SER A 8 5.11 -11.68 -61.04
CA SER A 8 4.94 -12.40 -59.78
C SER A 8 3.50 -12.26 -59.30
N GLU A 9 2.84 -13.40 -59.11
CA GLU A 9 1.58 -13.52 -58.38
C GLU A 9 1.79 -13.14 -56.90
N SER A 10 0.89 -12.30 -56.40
CA SER A 10 0.78 -11.87 -55.01
C SER A 10 -0.02 -12.88 -54.19
N PRO A 11 0.45 -13.33 -53.02
CA PRO A 11 -0.41 -13.90 -51.99
C PRO A 11 -0.86 -12.82 -51.01
N ASP A 12 -2.15 -12.86 -50.66
CA ASP A 12 -2.80 -12.08 -49.62
C ASP A 12 -1.99 -12.03 -48.31
N TYR A 13 -1.68 -10.83 -47.86
CA TYR A 13 -1.25 -10.56 -46.48
C TYR A 13 -2.42 -9.94 -45.71
N SER A 14 -3.20 -10.81 -45.06
CA SER A 14 -4.04 -10.43 -43.93
C SER A 14 -3.17 -10.40 -42.67
N VAL A 15 -2.72 -9.20 -42.27
CA VAL A 15 -2.02 -9.04 -40.99
C VAL A 15 -3.06 -8.96 -39.89
N SER A 16 -3.23 -10.09 -39.19
CA SER A 16 -3.92 -10.21 -37.92
C SER A 16 -3.29 -9.27 -36.88
N MET A 17 -4.08 -8.32 -36.38
CA MET A 17 -3.80 -7.60 -35.13
C MET A 17 -3.85 -8.60 -33.97
N GLN A 18 -2.71 -9.15 -33.57
CA GLN A 18 -2.57 -9.81 -32.28
C GLN A 18 -1.32 -9.32 -31.55
N ALA A 19 -1.53 -9.11 -30.24
CA ALA A 19 -0.56 -9.10 -29.15
C ALA A 19 0.30 -7.84 -28.92
N VAL A 20 -0.32 -6.82 -28.33
CA VAL A 20 0.33 -6.02 -27.26
C VAL A 20 -0.69 -5.78 -26.13
N ARG A 21 -1.09 -6.86 -25.46
CA ARG A 21 -1.75 -6.81 -24.16
C ARG A 21 -1.13 -7.91 -23.29
N HIS A 22 -0.66 -7.52 -22.11
CA HIS A 22 -0.49 -8.34 -20.89
C HIS A 22 0.92 -8.71 -20.38
N PRO A 23 1.64 -7.75 -19.79
CA PRO A 23 2.44 -8.02 -18.59
C PRO A 23 1.55 -8.10 -17.33
N LEU A 24 0.51 -7.25 -17.21
CA LEU A 24 -0.35 -7.17 -16.02
C LEU A 24 -1.31 -8.36 -15.81
N ARG A 25 -1.93 -8.92 -16.87
CA ARG A 25 -2.71 -10.17 -16.70
C ARG A 25 -1.82 -11.38 -16.53
N SER A 26 -0.60 -11.38 -17.06
CA SER A 26 0.38 -12.44 -16.76
C SER A 26 0.72 -12.38 -15.27
N MET A 27 1.07 -11.21 -14.74
CA MET A 27 1.43 -11.06 -13.33
C MET A 27 0.27 -11.32 -12.36
N LEU A 28 -0.94 -10.84 -12.64
CA LEU A 28 -2.13 -11.15 -11.83
C LEU A 28 -2.51 -12.63 -11.90
N SER A 29 -2.39 -13.25 -13.08
CA SER A 29 -2.57 -14.70 -13.23
C SER A 29 -1.48 -15.47 -12.50
N THR A 30 -0.21 -15.01 -12.51
CA THR A 30 0.89 -15.66 -11.79
C THR A 30 0.84 -15.41 -10.28
N LEU A 31 0.34 -14.27 -9.79
CA LEU A 31 0.09 -14.02 -8.37
C LEU A 31 -1.09 -14.84 -7.87
N ALA A 32 -2.19 -14.89 -8.63
CA ALA A 32 -3.31 -15.79 -8.34
C ALA A 32 -2.87 -17.26 -8.41
N PHE A 33 -2.05 -17.62 -9.41
CA PHE A 33 -1.45 -18.96 -9.54
C PHE A 33 -0.39 -19.22 -8.47
N ALA A 34 0.31 -18.23 -7.92
CA ALA A 34 1.24 -18.40 -6.78
C ALA A 34 0.47 -18.58 -5.46
N LEU A 35 -0.66 -17.86 -5.28
CA LEU A 35 -1.63 -18.08 -4.20
C LEU A 35 -2.36 -19.43 -4.34
N LEU A 36 -2.58 -19.91 -5.57
CA LEU A 36 -3.07 -21.25 -5.89
C LEU A 36 -1.96 -22.32 -5.86
N CYS A 37 -0.69 -21.98 -6.07
CA CYS A 37 0.46 -22.89 -5.99
C CYS A 37 0.94 -23.07 -4.55
N LEU A 38 0.72 -22.07 -3.68
CA LEU A 38 0.67 -22.26 -2.24
C LEU A 38 -0.38 -23.31 -1.83
N ASN A 39 -1.36 -23.61 -2.72
CA ASN A 39 -2.27 -24.75 -2.61
C ASN A 39 -1.91 -25.96 -3.53
N SER A 40 -0.95 -25.87 -4.45
CA SER A 40 -0.68 -26.92 -5.46
C SER A 40 0.67 -26.76 -6.18
N CYS A 41 1.60 -27.68 -5.89
CA CYS A 41 2.74 -28.15 -6.71
C CYS A 41 4.14 -28.06 -6.06
N ALA A 42 4.65 -29.26 -5.79
CA ALA A 42 6.04 -29.63 -5.67
C ALA A 42 6.80 -29.55 -7.01
N ALA A 43 8.10 -29.28 -6.95
CA ALA A 43 9.19 -30.16 -7.42
C ALA A 43 10.48 -29.36 -7.71
N LEU A 44 11.48 -29.46 -6.82
CA LEU A 44 12.80 -30.01 -7.15
C LEU A 44 13.59 -30.20 -5.84
N ALA A 45 14.07 -31.42 -5.63
CA ALA A 45 14.75 -31.85 -4.42
C ALA A 45 16.22 -31.40 -4.41
N VAL A 46 16.69 -30.88 -3.28
CA VAL A 46 18.10 -30.97 -2.87
C VAL A 46 18.12 -31.44 -1.42
N ARG A 47 18.70 -32.63 -1.20
CA ARG A 47 19.02 -33.18 0.13
C ARG A 47 20.23 -32.44 0.71
N VAL A 48 20.17 -32.05 1.98
CA VAL A 48 21.34 -32.04 2.88
C VAL A 48 20.89 -32.41 4.30
N GLU A 49 21.65 -33.33 4.90
CA GLU A 49 21.52 -33.87 6.25
C GLU A 49 21.94 -32.88 7.35
N GLY A 50 21.33 -32.94 8.54
CA GLY A 50 21.89 -32.25 9.71
C GLY A 50 21.00 -32.21 10.93
N ALA A 51 20.95 -33.31 11.68
CA ALA A 51 20.20 -33.47 12.92
C ALA A 51 20.74 -32.65 14.12
N ALA A 52 19.81 -32.37 15.03
CA ALA A 52 19.96 -32.11 16.47
C ALA A 52 20.55 -30.77 16.93
N ARG A 53 19.68 -29.82 17.36
CA ARG A 53 20.07 -28.74 18.31
C ARG A 53 18.97 -27.93 19.00
N GLY A 54 17.69 -28.32 18.96
CA GLY A 54 16.58 -27.44 19.40
C GLY A 54 16.49 -27.11 20.91
N GLY A 55 16.99 -27.97 21.81
CA GLY A 55 16.83 -27.76 23.27
C GLY A 55 17.96 -26.98 23.96
N SER A 56 19.09 -26.75 23.28
CA SER A 56 20.30 -26.19 23.88
C SER A 56 20.31 -24.66 23.86
N ILE A 57 19.73 -24.03 22.82
CA ILE A 57 20.04 -22.65 22.48
C ILE A 57 19.25 -21.62 23.28
N ALA A 58 17.99 -21.87 23.67
CA ALA A 58 17.27 -20.95 24.57
C ALA A 58 17.95 -20.87 25.96
N LYS A 59 18.45 -21.99 26.48
CA LYS A 59 19.22 -22.05 27.72
C LYS A 59 20.63 -21.50 27.54
N GLU A 60 21.28 -21.75 26.40
CA GLU A 60 22.63 -21.26 26.08
C GLU A 60 22.66 -19.76 25.72
N LEU A 61 21.60 -19.20 25.13
CA LEU A 61 21.40 -17.75 24.95
C LEU A 61 21.14 -17.09 26.30
N ILE A 62 20.29 -17.66 27.16
CA ILE A 62 20.09 -17.18 28.54
C ILE A 62 21.41 -17.24 29.33
N ASP A 63 22.15 -18.35 29.27
CA ASP A 63 23.43 -18.52 29.98
C ASP A 63 24.55 -17.63 29.40
N ARG A 64 24.54 -17.30 28.09
CA ARG A 64 25.47 -16.34 27.47
C ARG A 64 25.10 -14.88 27.74
N VAL A 65 23.82 -14.55 27.84
CA VAL A 65 23.31 -13.20 28.19
C VAL A 65 23.52 -12.89 29.68
N VAL A 66 23.64 -13.91 30.53
CA VAL A 66 23.94 -13.77 31.99
C VAL A 66 25.45 -13.66 32.28
N GLY A 67 26.29 -13.41 31.26
CA GLY A 67 27.67 -12.98 31.46
C GLY A 67 27.74 -11.71 32.32
N THR A 68 28.56 -11.75 33.38
CA THR A 68 28.68 -10.74 34.46
C THR A 68 28.43 -9.28 34.01
N PRO A 69 27.57 -8.53 34.72
CA PRO A 69 27.26 -7.14 34.37
C PRO A 69 28.53 -6.29 34.41
N ARG A 70 28.93 -5.78 33.24
CA ARG A 70 30.05 -4.83 33.12
C ARG A 70 29.61 -3.50 33.75
N LYS A 71 30.34 -3.05 34.78
CA LYS A 71 30.12 -1.73 35.40
C LYS A 71 30.20 -0.64 34.33
N ARG A 72 29.08 0.07 34.10
CA ARG A 72 29.00 1.20 33.17
C ARG A 72 29.88 2.36 33.65
N HIS A 73 30.93 2.67 32.90
CA HIS A 73 31.66 3.95 32.96
C HIS A 73 31.18 4.84 31.82
N ARG A 74 31.18 6.17 32.03
CA ARG A 74 30.66 7.18 31.08
C ARG A 74 31.34 7.14 29.70
N ASP A 75 32.62 6.76 29.64
CA ASP A 75 33.36 6.55 28.38
C ASP A 75 33.03 5.20 27.70
N GLY A 76 32.53 4.23 28.47
CA GLY A 76 32.08 2.94 27.96
C GLY A 76 30.82 3.05 27.10
N ASP A 77 29.90 3.96 27.42
CA ASP A 77 28.64 4.14 26.68
C ASP A 77 28.88 4.59 25.23
N GLN A 78 29.87 5.46 25.00
CA GLN A 78 30.22 5.90 23.65
C GLN A 78 30.94 4.81 22.85
N GLN A 79 31.80 4.03 23.51
CA GLN A 79 32.53 2.94 22.87
C GLN A 79 31.60 1.75 22.55
N ASP A 80 30.64 1.46 23.41
CA ASP A 80 29.59 0.46 23.20
C ASP A 80 28.67 0.86 22.04
N LYS A 81 28.27 2.14 21.96
CA LYS A 81 27.53 2.69 20.81
C LYS A 81 28.29 2.55 19.49
N LEU A 82 29.60 2.87 19.48
CA LEU A 82 30.44 2.71 18.30
C LEU A 82 30.61 1.24 17.89
N LEU A 83 30.72 0.33 18.87
CA LEU A 83 30.78 -1.10 18.64
C LEU A 83 29.47 -1.62 18.03
N ILE A 84 28.32 -1.27 18.62
CA ILE A 84 27.00 -1.63 18.10
C ILE A 84 26.82 -1.10 16.68
N ALA A 85 27.14 0.17 16.42
CA ALA A 85 27.07 0.75 15.09
C ALA A 85 28.00 0.06 14.07
N LYS A 86 29.16 -0.46 14.51
CA LYS A 86 30.04 -1.28 13.67
C LYS A 86 29.42 -2.66 13.39
N LEU A 87 28.89 -3.33 14.41
CA LEU A 87 28.29 -4.66 14.26
C LEU A 87 27.03 -4.63 13.38
N ARG A 88 26.17 -3.61 13.52
CA ARG A 88 25.03 -3.38 12.61
C ARG A 88 25.48 -3.23 11.16
N ARG A 89 26.55 -2.46 10.91
CA ARG A 89 27.13 -2.32 9.57
C ARG A 89 27.64 -3.66 9.04
N ASN A 90 28.33 -4.45 9.86
CA ASN A 90 28.78 -5.77 9.43
C ASN A 90 27.63 -6.69 9.01
N VAL A 91 26.49 -6.64 9.71
CA VAL A 91 25.28 -7.39 9.32
C VAL A 91 24.80 -6.91 7.94
N LEU A 92 24.65 -5.60 7.73
CA LEU A 92 24.19 -5.04 6.46
C LEU A 92 25.17 -5.30 5.30
N ASP A 93 26.48 -5.21 5.56
CA ASP A 93 27.54 -5.48 4.58
C ASP A 93 27.53 -6.95 4.14
N ALA A 94 27.21 -7.88 5.05
CA ALA A 94 27.06 -9.29 4.72
C ALA A 94 25.83 -9.57 3.83
N LEU A 95 24.79 -8.73 3.89
CA LEU A 95 23.59 -8.83 3.05
C LEU A 95 23.77 -8.20 1.67
N LEU A 96 24.59 -7.15 1.58
CA LEU A 96 24.73 -6.29 0.40
C LEU A 96 24.96 -7.03 -0.94
N PRO A 97 25.74 -8.13 -1.01
CA PRO A 97 25.92 -8.89 -2.25
C PRO A 97 24.65 -9.55 -2.81
N TYR A 98 23.60 -9.71 -1.99
CA TYR A 98 22.42 -10.54 -2.29
C TYR A 98 21.15 -9.72 -2.59
N GLY A 99 21.25 -8.39 -2.62
CA GLY A 99 20.13 -7.49 -2.89
C GLY A 99 19.36 -7.05 -1.63
N ASP A 100 18.16 -6.50 -1.84
CA ASP A 100 17.28 -6.02 -0.78
C ASP A 100 15.80 -6.32 -1.10
N PRO A 101 15.15 -7.28 -0.41
CA PRO A 101 15.75 -8.18 0.58
C PRO A 101 16.85 -9.07 -0.03
N ALA A 102 17.79 -9.50 0.80
CA ALA A 102 18.81 -10.46 0.42
C ALA A 102 18.18 -11.82 0.13
N LEU A 103 18.32 -12.30 -1.10
CA LEU A 103 17.75 -13.56 -1.59
C LEU A 103 18.82 -14.42 -2.25
N ALA A 104 18.52 -15.71 -2.45
CA ALA A 104 19.44 -16.67 -3.09
C ALA A 104 20.84 -16.71 -2.45
N VAL A 105 20.90 -16.59 -1.12
CA VAL A 105 22.14 -16.56 -0.35
C VAL A 105 22.83 -17.93 -0.39
N SER A 106 24.13 -17.95 -0.71
CA SER A 106 24.94 -19.17 -0.72
C SER A 106 25.18 -19.71 0.71
N PRO A 107 25.57 -20.99 0.89
CA PRO A 107 25.89 -21.52 2.21
C PRO A 107 26.96 -20.70 2.96
N ASP A 108 28.02 -20.29 2.28
CA ASP A 108 29.07 -19.42 2.86
C ASP A 108 28.53 -18.04 3.22
N GLY A 109 27.66 -17.48 2.38
CA GLY A 109 26.95 -16.23 2.66
C GLY A 109 26.09 -16.33 3.91
N ARG A 110 25.32 -17.41 4.05
CA ARG A 110 24.46 -17.68 5.21
C ARG A 110 25.30 -17.79 6.48
N ALA A 111 26.44 -18.49 6.42
CA ALA A 111 27.38 -18.58 7.54
C ALA A 111 27.96 -17.21 7.94
N ALA A 112 28.26 -16.35 6.96
CA ALA A 112 28.73 -14.99 7.22
C ALA A 112 27.66 -14.11 7.87
N ILE A 113 26.41 -14.17 7.39
CA ILE A 113 25.27 -13.44 7.95
C ILE A 113 24.99 -13.91 9.39
N GLU A 114 24.94 -15.22 9.63
CA GLU A 114 24.76 -15.78 10.97
C GLU A 114 25.87 -15.35 11.94
N SER A 115 27.13 -15.37 11.49
CA SER A 115 28.25 -14.90 12.30
C SER A 115 28.13 -13.42 12.66
N ALA A 116 27.76 -12.57 11.69
CA ALA A 116 27.54 -11.15 11.93
C ALA A 116 26.35 -10.88 12.86
N ALA A 117 25.24 -11.59 12.66
CA ALA A 117 24.05 -11.51 13.51
C ALA A 117 24.36 -11.93 14.95
N ALA A 118 25.01 -13.09 15.15
CA ALA A 118 25.40 -13.58 16.46
C ALA A 118 26.34 -12.61 17.20
N ALA A 119 27.25 -11.95 16.47
CA ALA A 119 28.11 -10.93 17.05
C ALA A 119 27.29 -9.73 17.57
N LEU A 120 26.26 -9.29 16.84
CA LEU A 120 25.36 -8.21 17.29
C LEU A 120 24.45 -8.66 18.46
N GLU A 121 23.85 -9.85 18.36
CA GLU A 121 23.01 -10.44 19.42
C GLU A 121 23.76 -10.54 20.75
N SER A 122 25.07 -10.83 20.72
CA SER A 122 25.91 -10.88 21.93
C SER A 122 26.02 -9.55 22.69
N GLN A 123 25.65 -8.43 22.04
CA GLN A 123 25.62 -7.10 22.65
C GLN A 123 24.22 -6.68 23.12
N ASN A 124 23.21 -7.55 22.98
CA ASN A 124 21.86 -7.25 23.45
C ASN A 124 21.87 -7.05 24.98
N SER A 125 21.41 -5.88 25.43
CA SER A 125 21.32 -5.53 26.85
C SER A 125 19.89 -5.61 27.40
N VAL A 126 18.91 -5.90 26.54
CA VAL A 126 17.49 -6.01 26.88
C VAL A 126 17.20 -7.41 27.42
N LEU A 127 16.91 -7.51 28.72
CA LEU A 127 16.73 -8.80 29.40
C LEU A 127 15.32 -9.37 29.26
N ARG A 128 14.31 -8.52 29.09
CA ARG A 128 12.89 -8.90 29.06
C ARG A 128 12.14 -8.29 27.88
N PRO A 129 12.63 -8.50 26.63
CA PRO A 129 12.06 -7.87 25.44
C PRO A 129 10.61 -8.26 25.19
N ALA A 130 10.17 -9.46 25.59
CA ALA A 130 8.81 -9.92 25.33
C ALA A 130 7.79 -9.49 26.41
N THR A 131 8.23 -9.20 27.64
CA THR A 131 7.32 -8.94 28.78
C THR A 131 7.42 -7.53 29.36
N ARG A 132 8.55 -6.83 29.21
CA ARG A 132 8.77 -5.50 29.78
C ARG A 132 9.07 -4.43 28.74
N ASP A 133 9.80 -4.79 27.68
CA ASP A 133 10.25 -3.84 26.65
C ASP A 133 9.55 -4.08 25.31
N LEU A 134 8.33 -4.63 25.34
CA LEU A 134 7.58 -5.05 24.14
C LEU A 134 7.31 -3.89 23.17
N SER A 135 7.16 -2.65 23.68
CA SER A 135 6.96 -1.46 22.86
C SER A 135 8.17 -1.10 21.98
N ALA A 136 9.36 -1.64 22.27
CA ALA A 136 10.52 -1.50 21.37
C ALA A 136 10.27 -2.15 20.00
N LEU A 137 9.30 -3.06 19.91
CA LEU A 137 8.90 -3.68 18.64
C LEU A 137 8.01 -2.77 17.79
N ASP A 138 7.35 -1.77 18.38
CA ASP A 138 6.32 -0.95 17.71
C ASP A 138 6.84 -0.29 16.44
N GLY A 139 5.96 -0.18 15.44
CA GLY A 139 6.20 0.57 14.20
C GLY A 139 6.55 -0.32 13.02
N ARG A 140 6.99 0.32 11.93
CA ARG A 140 7.28 -0.33 10.65
C ARG A 140 8.74 -0.79 10.54
N TRP A 141 8.94 -2.01 10.07
CA TRP A 141 10.25 -2.63 9.91
C TRP A 141 10.41 -3.20 8.51
N ARG A 142 11.44 -2.82 7.77
CA ARG A 142 11.75 -3.43 6.47
C ARG A 142 12.50 -4.74 6.70
N VAL A 143 12.03 -5.82 6.08
CA VAL A 143 12.74 -7.12 6.13
C VAL A 143 13.91 -7.04 5.15
N ARG A 144 15.14 -7.06 5.67
CA ARG A 144 16.37 -7.02 4.86
C ARG A 144 16.83 -8.42 4.48
N PHE A 145 16.52 -9.40 5.31
CA PHE A 145 16.81 -10.81 5.08
C PHE A 145 15.89 -11.67 5.94
N SER A 146 15.41 -12.78 5.36
CA SER A 146 14.99 -13.93 6.13
C SER A 146 15.18 -15.21 5.34
N ASP A 147 15.58 -16.28 6.02
CA ASP A 147 15.61 -17.64 5.50
C ASP A 147 14.30 -18.41 5.76
N ALA A 148 13.28 -17.73 6.30
CA ALA A 148 11.93 -18.29 6.40
C ALA A 148 11.29 -18.47 5.00
N PRO A 149 10.35 -19.42 4.86
CA PRO A 149 9.63 -19.59 3.60
C PRO A 149 8.86 -18.33 3.15
N PRO A 150 8.61 -18.17 1.84
CA PRO A 150 7.71 -17.15 1.29
C PRO A 150 6.35 -17.09 2.03
N PRO A 151 5.75 -15.90 2.17
CA PRO A 151 6.24 -14.59 1.72
C PRO A 151 7.19 -13.90 2.71
N SER A 152 7.56 -14.54 3.82
CA SER A 152 8.25 -13.89 4.95
C SER A 152 9.69 -13.48 4.65
N ASN A 153 10.30 -14.07 3.62
CA ASN A 153 11.61 -13.66 3.08
C ASN A 153 11.53 -12.44 2.13
N GLY A 154 10.33 -11.93 1.87
CA GLY A 154 10.10 -10.81 0.97
C GLY A 154 10.08 -11.14 -0.52
N ALA A 155 9.88 -12.41 -0.85
CA ALA A 155 9.63 -12.85 -2.23
C ALA A 155 8.38 -13.74 -2.29
N LEU A 156 7.72 -13.73 -3.45
CA LEU A 156 6.66 -14.67 -3.81
C LEU A 156 6.99 -15.29 -5.18
N GLY A 157 7.55 -16.50 -5.17
CA GLY A 157 8.09 -17.11 -6.37
C GLY A 157 9.23 -16.27 -6.98
N PRO A 158 9.23 -15.95 -8.29
CA PRO A 158 10.27 -15.12 -8.91
C PRO A 158 10.11 -13.62 -8.60
N PHE A 159 9.01 -13.20 -7.98
CA PHE A 159 8.74 -11.80 -7.73
C PHE A 159 9.29 -11.38 -6.37
N VAL A 160 10.23 -10.43 -6.41
CA VAL A 160 10.74 -9.75 -5.23
C VAL A 160 9.87 -8.53 -5.00
N GLY A 161 9.36 -8.39 -3.77
CA GLY A 161 8.53 -7.25 -3.39
C GLY A 161 9.24 -6.32 -2.43
N GLU A 162 8.49 -5.38 -1.87
CA GLU A 162 8.90 -4.54 -0.76
C GLU A 162 8.35 -5.13 0.56
N PRO A 163 9.19 -5.82 1.34
CA PRO A 163 8.73 -6.50 2.54
C PRO A 163 8.80 -5.60 3.77
N PHE A 164 7.68 -5.46 4.45
CA PHE A 164 7.57 -4.76 5.72
C PHE A 164 6.89 -5.64 6.78
N GLN A 165 7.23 -5.39 8.03
CA GLN A 165 6.57 -5.93 9.20
C GLN A 165 6.14 -4.75 10.06
N ILE A 166 4.83 -4.58 10.23
CA ILE A 166 4.22 -3.50 11.01
C ILE A 166 3.74 -4.11 12.32
N VAL A 167 4.28 -3.66 13.44
CA VAL A 167 3.99 -4.22 14.76
C VAL A 167 3.27 -3.19 15.62
N ASP A 168 2.22 -3.64 16.31
CA ASP A 168 1.53 -2.90 17.36
C ASP A 168 1.51 -3.75 18.64
N SER A 169 2.36 -3.39 19.59
CA SER A 169 2.49 -4.04 20.89
C SER A 169 1.28 -3.82 21.80
N ARG A 170 0.50 -2.74 21.60
CA ARG A 170 -0.69 -2.44 22.41
C ARG A 170 -1.82 -3.39 22.07
N SER A 171 -2.04 -3.65 20.79
CA SER A 171 -3.00 -4.67 20.34
C SER A 171 -2.41 -6.08 20.31
N GLN A 172 -1.10 -6.21 20.58
CA GLN A 172 -0.32 -7.44 20.46
C GLN A 172 -0.52 -8.12 19.10
N SER A 173 -0.45 -7.33 18.03
CA SER A 173 -0.67 -7.78 16.67
C SER A 173 0.41 -7.26 15.73
N TYR A 174 0.62 -7.97 14.63
CA TYR A 174 1.46 -7.47 13.55
C TYR A 174 0.93 -7.89 12.17
N VAL A 175 1.38 -7.17 11.16
CA VAL A 175 1.14 -7.47 9.75
C VAL A 175 2.46 -7.56 9.01
N ASN A 176 2.73 -8.71 8.39
CA ASN A 176 3.74 -8.81 7.34
C ASN A 176 3.11 -8.35 6.01
N GLU A 177 3.68 -7.31 5.42
CA GLU A 177 3.25 -6.70 4.17
C GLU A 177 4.31 -6.99 3.10
N LEU A 178 3.88 -7.46 1.93
CA LEU A 178 4.74 -7.60 0.76
C LEU A 178 4.12 -6.85 -0.42
N GLY A 179 4.66 -5.67 -0.72
CA GLY A 179 4.21 -4.81 -1.80
C GLY A 179 4.89 -5.12 -3.15
N PHE A 180 4.17 -4.92 -4.25
CA PHE A 180 4.68 -4.99 -5.62
C PHE A 180 4.13 -3.81 -6.42
N LEU A 181 4.81 -3.46 -7.52
CA LEU A 181 4.36 -2.41 -8.44
C LEU A 181 4.03 -1.09 -7.72
N ASN A 182 4.94 -0.63 -6.86
CA ASN A 182 4.76 0.58 -6.04
C ASN A 182 3.48 0.56 -5.18
N GLY A 183 3.13 -0.60 -4.63
CA GLY A 183 1.95 -0.77 -3.76
C GLY A 183 0.65 -1.06 -4.49
N ALA A 184 0.64 -1.08 -5.84
CA ALA A 184 -0.54 -1.45 -6.60
C ALA A 184 -0.98 -2.91 -6.36
N LEU A 185 -0.07 -3.80 -5.96
CA LEU A 185 -0.40 -5.13 -5.47
C LEU A 185 0.29 -5.36 -4.13
N LYS A 186 -0.40 -5.96 -3.18
CA LYS A 186 0.15 -6.15 -1.83
C LYS A 186 -0.39 -7.42 -1.19
N VAL A 187 0.48 -8.20 -0.56
CA VAL A 187 0.09 -9.37 0.24
C VAL A 187 0.23 -9.02 1.71
N GLU A 188 -0.81 -9.24 2.50
CA GLU A 188 -0.84 -8.98 3.94
C GLU A 188 -1.03 -10.30 4.69
N LEU A 189 -0.11 -10.63 5.58
CA LEU A 189 -0.21 -11.73 6.53
C LEU A 189 -0.37 -11.13 7.93
N ALA A 190 -1.60 -11.18 8.46
CA ALA A 190 -1.94 -10.68 9.79
C ALA A 190 -1.79 -11.78 10.84
N ALA A 191 -1.24 -11.44 11.99
CA ALA A 191 -1.05 -12.33 13.12
C ALA A 191 -1.19 -11.59 14.45
N ASP A 192 -1.60 -12.32 15.48
CA ASP A 192 -1.52 -11.87 16.87
C ASP A 192 -0.31 -12.52 17.53
N PHE A 193 0.14 -11.95 18.64
CA PHE A 193 1.18 -12.55 19.46
C PHE A 193 0.91 -12.39 20.95
N GLU A 194 1.48 -13.27 21.75
CA GLU A 194 1.50 -13.12 23.20
C GLU A 194 2.84 -13.60 23.77
N PRO A 195 3.29 -13.05 24.92
CA PRO A 195 4.51 -13.53 25.56
C PRO A 195 4.38 -14.98 26.03
N SER A 196 5.29 -15.84 25.59
CA SER A 196 5.44 -17.21 26.11
C SER A 196 6.59 -17.32 27.12
N SER A 197 7.53 -16.37 27.09
CA SER A 197 8.59 -16.19 28.10
C SER A 197 9.07 -14.73 28.14
N ASP A 198 10.08 -14.41 28.94
CA ASP A 198 10.71 -13.07 28.96
C ASP A 198 11.38 -12.69 27.63
N THR A 199 11.73 -13.66 26.79
CA THR A 199 12.43 -13.46 25.51
C THR A 199 11.69 -14.01 24.29
N ALA A 200 10.55 -14.67 24.50
CA ALA A 200 9.82 -15.35 23.44
C ALA A 200 8.36 -14.89 23.35
N LEU A 201 7.90 -14.72 22.11
CA LEU A 201 6.50 -14.51 21.76
C LEU A 201 5.96 -15.77 21.07
N ARG A 202 4.74 -16.18 21.43
CA ARG A 202 3.93 -17.09 20.63
C ARG A 202 3.13 -16.26 19.63
N VAL A 203 3.35 -16.50 18.35
CA VAL A 203 2.70 -15.83 17.22
C VAL A 203 1.65 -16.75 16.63
N CYS A 204 0.42 -16.26 16.46
CA CYS A 204 -0.70 -16.98 15.87
C CYS A 204 -1.11 -16.31 14.56
N PHE A 205 -0.91 -16.98 13.43
CA PHE A 205 -1.35 -16.44 12.14
C PHE A 205 -2.87 -16.43 12.04
N ARG A 206 -3.44 -15.32 11.56
CA ARG A 206 -4.88 -15.14 11.43
C ARG A 206 -5.31 -15.23 9.98
N THR A 207 -4.79 -14.31 9.16
CA THR A 207 -5.25 -14.18 7.77
C THR A 207 -4.12 -13.90 6.81
N LEU A 208 -4.26 -14.40 5.58
CA LEU A 208 -3.47 -14.01 4.42
C LEU A 208 -4.42 -13.32 3.41
N ARG A 209 -4.10 -12.11 2.99
CA ARG A 209 -4.95 -11.28 2.13
C ARG A 209 -4.15 -10.71 0.98
N LEU A 210 -4.72 -10.75 -0.23
CA LEU A 210 -4.22 -10.00 -1.37
C LEU A 210 -5.00 -8.67 -1.46
N VAL A 211 -4.29 -7.56 -1.58
CA VAL A 211 -4.85 -6.24 -1.86
C VAL A 211 -4.39 -5.86 -3.27
N ALA A 212 -5.33 -5.56 -4.15
CA ALA A 212 -5.07 -5.19 -5.53
C ALA A 212 -5.65 -3.81 -5.82
N PHE A 213 -4.81 -2.88 -6.26
CA PHE A 213 -5.14 -1.50 -6.55
C PHE A 213 -5.89 -0.81 -5.40
N GLY A 214 -5.43 -1.05 -4.16
CA GLY A 214 -6.08 -0.54 -2.95
C GLY A 214 -7.35 -1.28 -2.53
N VAL A 215 -7.82 -2.28 -3.29
CA VAL A 215 -9.00 -3.09 -2.98
C VAL A 215 -8.58 -4.39 -2.28
N PRO A 216 -8.98 -4.61 -1.01
CA PRO A 216 -8.73 -5.88 -0.35
C PRO A 216 -9.61 -6.99 -0.94
N LEU A 217 -8.98 -8.09 -1.36
CA LEU A 217 -9.67 -9.31 -1.81
C LEU A 217 -10.04 -10.20 -0.61
N PRO A 218 -10.91 -11.22 -0.80
CA PRO A 218 -11.26 -12.16 0.26
C PRO A 218 -10.01 -12.78 0.90
N ALA A 219 -9.96 -12.74 2.23
CA ALA A 219 -8.84 -13.26 2.99
C ALA A 219 -8.94 -14.77 3.18
N PHE A 220 -7.79 -15.45 3.12
CA PHE A 220 -7.64 -16.82 3.58
C PHE A 220 -7.46 -16.82 5.10
N ASN A 221 -8.24 -17.61 5.82
CA ASN A 221 -8.13 -17.77 7.27
C ASN A 221 -7.27 -18.99 7.58
N PHE A 222 -6.25 -18.81 8.42
CA PHE A 222 -5.44 -19.93 8.87
C PHE A 222 -6.24 -20.80 9.86
N PRO A 223 -6.05 -22.14 9.84
CA PRO A 223 -6.59 -23.01 10.87
C PRO A 223 -6.09 -22.62 12.26
N ALA A 224 -6.90 -22.92 13.29
CA ALA A 224 -6.47 -22.78 14.66
C ALA A 224 -5.18 -23.59 14.92
N GLY A 225 -4.26 -23.02 15.69
CA GLY A 225 -2.97 -23.63 16.04
C GLY A 225 -1.86 -23.42 15.02
N THR A 226 -2.08 -22.71 13.89
CA THR A 226 -0.99 -22.30 12.99
C THR A 226 -0.14 -21.22 13.65
N GLU A 227 0.87 -21.67 14.38
CA GLU A 227 1.65 -20.86 15.32
C GLU A 227 3.15 -20.89 15.02
N ARG A 228 3.85 -19.86 15.52
CA ARG A 228 5.31 -19.74 15.51
C ARG A 228 5.79 -19.22 16.85
N THR A 229 6.98 -19.63 17.25
CA THR A 229 7.74 -18.98 18.32
C THR A 229 8.64 -17.92 17.70
N TRP A 230 8.63 -16.72 18.25
CA TRP A 230 9.58 -15.65 17.94
C TRP A 230 10.46 -15.40 19.17
N LEU A 231 11.75 -15.63 19.02
CA LEU A 231 12.79 -15.28 19.98
C LEU A 231 13.31 -13.88 19.64
N LEU A 232 13.13 -12.95 20.58
CA LEU A 232 13.56 -11.56 20.46
C LEU A 232 15.04 -11.46 20.89
N THR A 233 15.96 -11.67 19.95
CA THR A 233 17.39 -11.80 20.27
C THR A 233 18.15 -10.48 20.25
N TYR A 234 17.70 -9.49 19.48
CA TYR A 234 18.23 -8.12 19.51
C TYR A 234 17.19 -7.12 18.99
N THR A 235 17.02 -5.98 19.66
CA THR A 235 16.22 -4.85 19.14
C THR A 235 16.80 -3.54 19.65
N ASP A 236 17.04 -2.61 18.75
CA ASP A 236 17.30 -1.20 19.04
C ASP A 236 16.45 -0.30 18.14
N ASP A 237 16.67 1.02 18.17
CA ASP A 237 15.89 1.99 17.40
C ASP A 237 16.02 1.84 15.87
N GLU A 238 17.05 1.16 15.37
CA GLU A 238 17.37 1.05 13.94
C GLU A 238 17.27 -0.38 13.39
N MET A 239 17.51 -1.40 14.21
CA MET A 239 17.63 -2.79 13.77
C MET A 239 16.99 -3.77 14.77
N ARG A 240 16.32 -4.77 14.21
CA ARG A 240 15.78 -5.92 14.94
C ARG A 240 16.28 -7.22 14.34
N LEU A 241 16.78 -8.10 15.20
CA LEU A 241 17.03 -9.50 14.88
C LEU A 241 16.01 -10.36 15.62
N VAL A 242 15.30 -11.20 14.86
CA VAL A 242 14.34 -12.17 15.42
C VAL A 242 14.74 -13.54 14.93
N ARG A 243 14.76 -14.51 15.85
CA ARG A 243 14.83 -15.92 15.47
C ARG A 243 13.45 -16.54 15.59
N ALA A 244 13.03 -17.35 14.61
CA ALA A 244 11.68 -17.88 14.57
C ALA A 244 11.64 -19.38 14.27
N GLY A 245 10.59 -20.03 14.75
CA GLY A 245 10.43 -21.48 14.66
C GLY A 245 9.01 -21.95 14.91
N VAL A 246 8.75 -23.24 14.71
CA VAL A 246 7.44 -23.84 14.96
C VAL A 246 7.26 -24.22 16.43
N ASP A 247 8.30 -24.76 17.07
CA ASP A 247 8.35 -25.20 18.47
C ASP A 247 7.00 -25.57 19.10
N GLY A 248 6.45 -26.72 18.70
CA GLY A 248 5.19 -27.26 19.21
C GLY A 248 3.90 -26.79 18.51
N GLY A 249 3.99 -25.82 17.58
CA GLY A 249 2.85 -25.32 16.79
C GLY A 249 2.53 -26.11 15.51
N ARG A 250 1.39 -25.81 14.90
CA ARG A 250 0.99 -26.37 13.59
C ARG A 250 1.72 -25.65 12.46
N SER A 251 2.23 -26.39 11.47
CA SER A 251 2.84 -25.81 10.28
C SER A 251 2.05 -26.24 9.03
N THR A 252 1.25 -25.32 8.49
CA THR A 252 0.50 -25.58 7.25
C THR A 252 1.44 -25.93 6.08
N ALA A 253 2.63 -25.32 6.01
CA ALA A 253 3.63 -25.67 5.01
C ALA A 253 4.12 -27.13 5.13
N ARG A 254 4.20 -27.68 6.34
CA ARG A 254 4.56 -29.09 6.58
C ARG A 254 3.42 -30.03 6.22
N GLU A 255 2.18 -29.68 6.60
CA GLU A 255 0.99 -30.46 6.27
C GLU A 255 0.72 -30.54 4.77
N LEU A 256 1.12 -29.51 4.04
CA LEU A 256 1.08 -29.45 2.58
C LEU A 256 2.34 -30.04 1.91
N GLY A 257 3.31 -30.54 2.70
CA GLY A 257 4.53 -31.17 2.18
C GLY A 257 5.52 -30.22 1.49
N LEU A 258 5.47 -28.92 1.78
CA LEU A 258 6.33 -27.89 1.19
C LEU A 258 7.73 -27.83 1.83
N ILE A 259 7.86 -28.33 3.05
CA ILE A 259 9.11 -28.40 3.83
C ILE A 259 9.18 -29.77 4.52
N SER A 260 10.39 -30.23 4.89
CA SER A 260 10.54 -31.52 5.59
C SER A 260 9.94 -31.48 7.00
N GLU A 261 9.72 -32.66 7.59
CA GLU A 261 9.15 -32.72 8.94
C GLU A 261 10.03 -32.01 9.97
N ASP A 262 11.35 -32.13 9.87
CA ASP A 262 12.36 -31.54 10.75
C ASP A 262 12.64 -30.05 10.48
N GLU A 263 12.35 -29.56 9.27
CA GLU A 263 12.57 -28.17 8.90
C GLU A 263 11.67 -27.22 9.69
N GLY A 264 12.28 -26.17 10.25
CA GLY A 264 11.58 -25.16 11.04
C GLY A 264 11.17 -25.60 12.45
N GLN A 265 11.50 -26.81 12.91
CA GLN A 265 11.03 -27.33 14.20
C GLN A 265 11.60 -26.58 15.42
N SER A 266 12.88 -26.18 15.38
CA SER A 266 13.48 -25.44 16.50
C SER A 266 12.96 -24.01 16.55
N ALA A 267 12.83 -23.45 17.76
CA ALA A 267 12.37 -22.07 17.98
C ALA A 267 13.23 -21.00 17.29
N ASP A 268 14.45 -21.36 16.89
CA ASP A 268 15.45 -20.49 16.27
C ASP A 268 15.79 -20.88 14.81
N ALA A 269 14.95 -21.71 14.19
CA ALA A 269 15.22 -22.29 12.87
C ALA A 269 15.40 -21.27 11.74
N TYR A 270 14.81 -20.08 11.89
CA TYR A 270 14.87 -19.01 10.93
C TYR A 270 15.42 -17.74 11.55
N LEU A 271 16.24 -17.00 10.81
CA LEU A 271 16.71 -15.66 11.16
C LEU A 271 15.92 -14.61 10.36
N PHE A 272 15.54 -13.54 11.02
CA PHE A 272 15.04 -12.32 10.42
C PHE A 272 15.96 -11.16 10.76
N VAL A 273 16.46 -10.47 9.74
CA VAL A 273 17.16 -9.20 9.88
C VAL A 273 16.20 -8.11 9.39
N LEU A 274 15.77 -7.23 10.30
CA LEU A 274 14.89 -6.12 9.97
C LEU A 274 15.55 -4.79 10.33
N THR A 275 15.33 -3.77 9.51
CA THR A 275 15.72 -2.39 9.83
C THR A 275 14.49 -1.52 9.98
N ARG A 276 14.57 -0.53 10.88
CA ARG A 276 13.51 0.44 11.09
C ARG A 276 13.16 1.10 9.75
N ALA A 277 11.90 1.01 9.38
CA ALA A 277 11.34 1.78 8.28
C ALA A 277 10.58 2.95 8.88
N PRO A 278 10.65 4.16 8.30
CA PRO A 278 9.76 5.23 8.71
C PRO A 278 8.30 4.79 8.55
N ASP A 279 7.42 5.26 9.44
CA ASP A 279 5.99 4.92 9.45
C ASP A 279 5.22 5.44 8.21
N ALA A 280 5.94 6.11 7.31
CA ALA A 280 5.58 6.52 5.95
C ALA A 280 6.77 6.20 5.02
N PRO A 281 6.62 6.11 3.68
CA PRO A 281 7.80 6.16 2.79
C PRO A 281 8.70 7.31 3.26
N PRO A 282 10.04 7.12 3.33
CA PRO A 282 10.92 8.13 3.88
C PRO A 282 10.57 9.44 3.18
N ALA A 283 10.09 10.39 3.99
CA ALA A 283 10.01 11.74 3.53
C ALA A 283 11.46 12.07 3.18
N SER A 284 11.65 12.19 1.87
CA SER A 284 12.93 11.98 1.20
C SER A 284 14.07 12.71 1.93
N ASP A 285 15.29 12.16 1.89
CA ASP A 285 16.51 12.89 2.28
C ASP A 285 16.35 14.36 1.85
N PRO A 286 16.60 15.39 2.68
CA PRO A 286 16.38 16.80 2.31
C PRO A 286 16.77 17.18 0.87
N ILE A 287 17.82 16.55 0.32
CA ILE A 287 18.20 16.66 -1.09
C ILE A 287 17.14 16.03 -2.02
N SER A 288 16.75 14.77 -1.77
CA SER A 288 15.67 14.10 -2.49
C SER A 288 14.29 14.79 -2.31
N ARG A 289 13.98 15.38 -1.14
CA ARG A 289 12.77 16.20 -0.94
C ARG A 289 12.80 17.43 -1.83
N PHE A 290 13.92 18.14 -1.82
CA PHE A 290 14.14 19.31 -2.67
C PHE A 290 14.08 18.96 -4.17
N VAL A 291 14.68 17.84 -4.57
CA VAL A 291 14.63 17.31 -5.94
C VAL A 291 13.20 16.92 -6.32
N ASN A 292 12.48 16.22 -5.44
CA ASN A 292 11.09 15.83 -5.66
C ASN A 292 10.17 17.05 -5.71
N ASP A 293 10.37 18.07 -4.89
CA ASP A 293 9.59 19.30 -4.93
C ASP A 293 9.85 20.09 -6.20
N ARG A 294 11.10 20.17 -6.65
CA ARG A 294 11.43 20.78 -7.95
C ARG A 294 10.80 19.98 -9.09
N LYS A 295 10.91 18.66 -9.08
CA LYS A 295 10.33 17.77 -10.10
C LYS A 295 8.81 17.88 -10.12
N ARG A 296 8.16 17.89 -8.95
CA ARG A 296 6.72 18.09 -8.77
C ARG A 296 6.29 19.42 -9.36
N LYS A 297 6.96 20.53 -9.01
CA LYS A 297 6.67 21.86 -9.58
C LYS A 297 6.80 21.87 -11.12
N GLN A 298 7.85 21.25 -11.66
CA GLN A 298 8.05 21.16 -13.12
C GLN A 298 6.96 20.32 -13.81
N LEU A 299 6.61 19.16 -13.24
CA LEU A 299 5.56 18.30 -13.78
C LEU A 299 4.18 18.95 -13.69
N LYS A 300 3.86 19.61 -12.58
CA LYS A 300 2.62 20.39 -12.44
C LYS A 300 2.51 21.47 -13.52
N GLN A 301 3.58 22.24 -13.73
CA GLN A 301 3.59 23.27 -14.76
C GLN A 301 3.41 22.67 -16.15
N ARG A 302 4.19 21.63 -16.50
CA ARG A 302 4.05 20.91 -17.77
C ARG A 302 2.65 20.34 -17.99
N LEU A 303 2.01 19.83 -16.93
CA LEU A 303 0.66 19.30 -16.98
C LEU A 303 -0.34 20.40 -17.31
N LEU A 304 -0.29 21.52 -16.60
CA LEU A 304 -1.19 22.65 -16.81
C LEU A 304 -0.96 23.31 -18.18
N ASP A 305 0.29 23.46 -18.61
CA ASP A 305 0.64 23.97 -19.95
C ASP A 305 0.12 23.03 -21.06
N ALA A 306 0.14 21.71 -20.82
CA ALA A 306 -0.41 20.74 -21.77
C ALA A 306 -1.95 20.78 -21.80
N CYS A 307 -2.60 21.10 -20.68
CA CYS A 307 -4.05 21.26 -20.62
C CYS A 307 -4.53 22.60 -21.23
N ASP A 308 -3.67 23.62 -21.18
CA ASP A 308 -4.02 24.97 -21.62
C ASP A 308 -4.43 25.01 -23.10
N GLY A 309 -5.49 25.77 -23.39
CA GLY A 309 -6.05 25.89 -24.74
C GLY A 309 -6.75 24.64 -25.29
N GLN A 310 -6.88 23.54 -24.54
CA GLN A 310 -7.51 22.30 -25.02
C GLN A 310 -9.04 22.24 -24.85
N ASP A 311 -9.69 23.34 -24.44
CA ASP A 311 -11.14 23.41 -24.21
C ASP A 311 -11.64 22.31 -23.26
N PHE A 312 -11.08 22.27 -22.05
CA PHE A 312 -11.32 21.22 -21.05
C PHE A 312 -10.93 19.79 -21.49
N GLY A 313 -10.21 19.65 -22.60
CA GLY A 313 -9.86 18.39 -23.23
C GLY A 313 -10.68 18.07 -24.48
N ALA A 314 -11.68 18.89 -24.81
CA ALA A 314 -12.57 18.64 -25.93
C ALA A 314 -11.92 18.90 -27.31
N SER A 315 -10.74 19.54 -27.29
CA SER A 315 -9.88 19.74 -28.47
C SER A 315 -8.64 18.83 -28.47
N SER A 316 -8.48 17.95 -27.47
CA SER A 316 -7.35 17.02 -27.39
C SER A 316 -7.41 15.97 -28.50
N THR A 317 -6.26 15.68 -29.11
CA THR A 317 -6.06 14.44 -29.87
C THR A 317 -5.73 13.28 -28.94
N ASP A 318 -5.78 12.04 -29.45
CA ASP A 318 -5.33 10.87 -28.69
C ASP A 318 -3.87 11.03 -28.22
N ALA A 319 -3.01 11.65 -29.03
CA ALA A 319 -1.62 11.92 -28.68
C ALA A 319 -1.50 12.94 -27.54
N ASP A 320 -2.38 13.95 -27.49
CA ASP A 320 -2.41 14.93 -26.41
C ASP A 320 -2.88 14.28 -25.10
N ALA A 321 -3.93 13.44 -25.17
CA ALA A 321 -4.43 12.70 -24.02
C ALA A 321 -3.38 11.72 -23.48
N ASP A 322 -2.65 11.01 -24.35
CA ASP A 322 -1.54 10.13 -23.98
C ASP A 322 -0.38 10.92 -23.33
N ALA A 323 -0.05 12.11 -23.86
CA ALA A 323 0.98 12.97 -23.29
C ALA A 323 0.61 13.47 -21.89
N ILE A 324 -0.65 13.88 -21.69
CA ILE A 324 -1.17 14.29 -20.39
C ILE A 324 -1.16 13.11 -19.41
N ALA A 325 -1.64 11.94 -19.83
CA ALA A 325 -1.63 10.73 -19.02
C ALA A 325 -0.21 10.33 -18.58
N ALA A 326 0.78 10.43 -19.47
CA ALA A 326 2.18 10.18 -19.13
C ALA A 326 2.72 11.15 -18.07
N ILE A 327 2.36 12.44 -18.14
CA ILE A 327 2.74 13.42 -17.10
C ILE A 327 2.07 13.08 -15.77
N VAL A 328 0.80 12.64 -15.78
CA VAL A 328 0.09 12.19 -14.58
C VAL A 328 0.75 10.96 -13.96
N ASP A 329 1.15 9.98 -14.77
CA ASP A 329 1.83 8.77 -14.29
C ASP A 329 3.19 9.09 -13.64
N GLU A 330 3.89 10.12 -14.12
CA GLU A 330 5.12 10.63 -13.49
C GLU A 330 4.85 11.42 -12.19
N LEU A 331 3.71 12.11 -12.10
CA LEU A 331 3.36 13.00 -10.99
C LEU A 331 2.68 12.27 -9.83
N ALA A 332 1.85 11.27 -10.09
CA ALA A 332 1.15 10.46 -9.09
C ALA A 332 2.06 9.86 -7.99
N PRO A 333 3.21 9.21 -8.29
CA PRO A 333 4.11 8.70 -7.25
C PRO A 333 4.79 9.81 -6.44
N LEU A 334 4.70 11.07 -6.90
CA LEU A 334 5.13 12.27 -6.21
C LEU A 334 3.93 12.96 -5.55
N ASN A 335 2.88 12.28 -5.12
CA ASN A 335 1.80 12.90 -4.34
C ASN A 335 2.33 13.33 -2.94
N PRO A 336 2.24 14.62 -2.54
CA PRO A 336 2.69 15.05 -1.22
C PRO A 336 1.72 14.67 -0.10
N THR A 337 0.47 14.35 -0.43
CA THR A 337 -0.60 14.11 0.54
C THR A 337 -0.77 12.61 0.74
N ALA A 338 -0.42 12.13 1.93
CA ALA A 338 -0.76 10.77 2.36
C ALA A 338 -2.28 10.64 2.58
N ALA A 339 -2.86 9.52 2.18
CA ALA A 339 -4.30 9.25 2.24
C ALA A 339 -5.16 10.41 1.68
N PRO A 340 -4.97 10.80 0.40
CA PRO A 340 -5.60 11.98 -0.18
C PRO A 340 -7.14 11.97 -0.15
N ALA A 341 -7.79 10.80 -0.17
CA ALA A 341 -9.25 10.71 -0.06
C ALA A 341 -9.78 11.11 1.33
N ARG A 342 -8.94 11.01 2.36
CA ARG A 342 -9.27 11.36 3.75
C ARG A 342 -8.67 12.69 4.19
N SER A 343 -7.89 13.33 3.31
CA SER A 343 -7.21 14.57 3.62
C SER A 343 -8.18 15.76 3.65
N PRO A 344 -8.06 16.68 4.62
CA PRO A 344 -8.78 17.95 4.60
C PRO A 344 -8.52 18.77 3.33
N LEU A 345 -7.36 18.57 2.67
CA LEU A 345 -7.04 19.24 1.41
C LEU A 345 -7.99 18.87 0.29
N LEU A 346 -8.69 17.72 0.36
CA LEU A 346 -9.68 17.33 -0.64
C LEU A 346 -10.87 18.31 -0.67
N GLN A 347 -11.14 18.96 0.46
CA GLN A 347 -12.21 19.94 0.62
C GLN A 347 -11.88 21.27 -0.06
N GLY A 348 -12.93 21.98 -0.48
CA GLY A 348 -12.85 23.25 -1.18
C GLY A 348 -13.46 23.19 -2.58
N VAL A 349 -13.29 24.28 -3.32
CA VAL A 349 -13.79 24.44 -4.69
C VAL A 349 -12.66 24.19 -5.67
N TRP A 350 -12.90 23.26 -6.58
CA TRP A 350 -11.96 22.81 -7.60
C TRP A 350 -12.50 23.17 -8.97
N ARG A 351 -11.72 23.88 -9.78
CA ARG A 351 -12.04 24.12 -11.19
C ARG A 351 -11.46 23.00 -12.03
N VAL A 352 -12.25 22.42 -12.93
CA VAL A 352 -11.77 21.41 -13.88
C VAL A 352 -11.01 22.13 -14.98
N GLU A 353 -9.73 21.78 -15.17
CA GLU A 353 -8.90 22.32 -16.24
C GLU A 353 -8.90 21.39 -17.46
N TRP A 354 -9.01 20.08 -17.22
CA TRP A 354 -8.99 19.08 -18.28
C TRP A 354 -9.66 17.78 -17.84
N THR A 355 -10.34 17.11 -18.76
CA THR A 355 -10.94 15.80 -18.52
C THR A 355 -11.06 14.94 -19.79
N THR A 356 -11.24 13.63 -19.62
CA THR A 356 -11.71 12.73 -20.69
C THR A 356 -13.22 12.41 -20.61
N GLU A 357 -13.93 12.89 -19.59
CA GLU A 357 -15.33 12.57 -19.38
C GLU A 357 -16.21 13.13 -20.50
N ALA A 358 -16.76 12.25 -21.33
CA ALA A 358 -17.48 12.62 -22.55
C ALA A 358 -18.67 13.56 -22.30
N GLU A 359 -19.42 13.35 -21.22
CA GLU A 359 -20.56 14.20 -20.86
C GLU A 359 -20.14 15.62 -20.50
N LEU A 360 -19.05 15.75 -19.73
CA LEU A 360 -18.53 17.05 -19.32
C LEU A 360 -17.94 17.79 -20.53
N LEU A 361 -17.14 17.10 -21.35
CA LEU A 361 -16.59 17.64 -22.60
C LEU A 361 -17.68 18.13 -23.55
N TYR A 362 -18.77 17.37 -23.68
CA TYR A 362 -19.88 17.78 -24.54
C TYR A 362 -20.51 19.09 -24.07
N LEU A 363 -20.76 19.21 -22.75
CA LEU A 363 -21.43 20.36 -22.16
C LEU A 363 -20.55 21.61 -22.11
N THR A 364 -19.25 21.48 -21.84
CA THR A 364 -18.34 22.62 -21.83
C THR A 364 -18.07 23.14 -23.25
N LYS A 365 -17.88 22.24 -24.22
CA LYS A 365 -17.62 22.61 -25.62
C LYS A 365 -18.85 23.17 -26.34
N ASN A 366 -19.98 22.47 -26.26
CA ASN A 366 -21.15 22.78 -27.07
C ASN A 366 -22.21 23.58 -26.31
N GLY A 367 -22.13 23.63 -24.97
CA GLY A 367 -23.13 24.28 -24.14
C GLY A 367 -24.53 23.69 -24.34
N LEU A 368 -25.52 24.57 -24.29
CA LEU A 368 -26.91 24.30 -24.69
C LEU A 368 -27.24 25.14 -25.93
N PRO A 369 -28.33 24.84 -26.68
CA PRO A 369 -28.71 25.64 -27.83
C PRO A 369 -28.81 27.15 -27.52
N GLY A 370 -27.88 27.93 -28.05
CA GLY A 370 -27.79 29.38 -27.84
C GLY A 370 -27.19 29.83 -26.49
N ILE A 371 -26.58 28.93 -25.72
CA ILE A 371 -25.93 29.22 -24.44
C ILE A 371 -24.56 28.51 -24.43
N ALA A 372 -23.47 29.27 -24.49
CA ALA A 372 -22.13 28.69 -24.46
C ALA A 372 -21.78 28.04 -23.11
N GLY A 373 -20.90 27.05 -23.11
CA GLY A 373 -20.25 26.58 -21.89
C GLY A 373 -19.17 27.55 -21.44
N GLU A 374 -19.00 27.71 -20.14
CA GLU A 374 -17.99 28.60 -19.57
C GLU A 374 -16.92 27.82 -18.81
N ALA A 375 -17.33 27.04 -17.81
CA ALA A 375 -16.40 26.31 -16.94
C ALA A 375 -17.09 25.19 -16.17
N ALA A 376 -16.31 24.32 -15.56
CA ALA A 376 -16.80 23.26 -14.69
C ALA A 376 -16.08 23.29 -13.33
N TYR A 377 -16.84 23.09 -12.26
CA TYR A 377 -16.39 23.19 -10.88
C TYR A 377 -16.89 22.02 -10.04
N GLN A 378 -16.13 21.71 -9.00
CA GLN A 378 -16.43 20.66 -8.04
C GLN A 378 -16.19 21.20 -6.63
N ALA A 379 -17.24 21.37 -5.85
CA ALA A 379 -17.13 21.75 -4.45
C ALA A 379 -17.25 20.50 -3.56
N ILE A 380 -16.25 20.25 -2.72
CA ILE A 380 -16.31 19.21 -1.68
C ILE A 380 -16.38 19.89 -0.33
N ARG A 381 -17.46 19.65 0.42
CA ARG A 381 -17.72 20.29 1.71
C ARG A 381 -18.30 19.33 2.74
N PRO A 382 -18.03 19.54 4.03
CA PRO A 382 -18.69 18.80 5.10
C PRO A 382 -20.17 19.17 5.17
N VAL A 383 -21.01 18.20 5.50
CA VAL A 383 -22.44 18.39 5.75
C VAL A 383 -22.77 17.91 7.16
N ALA A 384 -23.56 18.71 7.89
CA ALA A 384 -24.04 18.33 9.21
C ALA A 384 -24.96 17.11 9.10
N VAL A 385 -24.65 16.04 9.83
CA VAL A 385 -25.50 14.85 9.93
C VAL A 385 -26.75 15.24 10.71
N THR A 386 -27.91 15.23 10.05
CA THR A 386 -29.20 15.38 10.76
C THR A 386 -29.63 14.03 11.31
N THR A 387 -30.32 14.00 12.46
CA THR A 387 -30.79 12.78 13.11
C THR A 387 -31.76 11.92 12.26
N ALA A 388 -32.25 12.44 11.13
CA ALA A 388 -33.09 11.71 10.18
C ALA A 388 -32.28 10.73 9.30
N ASP A 389 -31.06 11.10 8.90
CA ASP A 389 -30.23 10.29 7.99
C ASP A 389 -29.67 9.01 8.64
N ALA A 390 -29.57 8.99 9.98
CA ALA A 390 -29.10 7.82 10.74
C ALA A 390 -30.04 6.61 10.65
N THR A 391 -31.30 6.81 10.23
CA THR A 391 -32.31 5.74 10.15
C THR A 391 -32.33 5.01 8.80
N ALA A 392 -31.69 5.56 7.76
CA ALA A 392 -31.62 4.94 6.44
C ALA A 392 -30.55 3.84 6.34
N ASP A 393 -29.51 3.89 7.18
CA ASP A 393 -28.42 2.92 7.18
C ASP A 393 -28.63 1.74 8.17
N THR A 394 -29.80 1.64 8.83
CA THR A 394 -30.12 0.56 9.79
C THR A 394 -31.09 -0.51 9.26
N ILE A 395 -31.19 -0.71 7.94
CA ILE A 395 -31.93 -1.85 7.36
C ILE A 395 -30.97 -2.78 6.62
N THR A 396 -30.05 -3.40 7.35
CA THR A 396 -29.53 -4.77 7.08
C THR A 396 -28.69 -5.19 8.28
N ASN A 397 -29.35 -5.68 9.32
CA ASN A 397 -28.88 -6.72 10.27
C ASN A 397 -29.82 -6.69 11.48
N ALA A 398 -31.03 -7.20 11.27
CA ALA A 398 -31.82 -7.70 12.38
C ALA A 398 -31.36 -9.15 12.62
N ASP A 399 -30.42 -9.33 13.55
CA ASP A 399 -30.30 -10.57 14.31
C ASP A 399 -29.78 -10.26 15.73
N THR A 400 -30.75 -10.32 16.64
CA THR A 400 -30.72 -10.60 18.08
C THR A 400 -29.42 -10.39 18.88
N GLY A 401 -29.48 -9.46 19.84
CA GLY A 401 -28.58 -9.47 21.00
C GLY A 401 -28.71 -8.21 21.86
N THR A 402 -29.72 -8.16 22.73
CA THR A 402 -29.81 -7.14 23.80
C THR A 402 -28.63 -7.24 24.75
N PHE A 403 -27.84 -6.17 24.86
CA PHE A 403 -26.95 -5.92 26.00
C PHE A 403 -27.18 -4.50 26.51
N ASN A 404 -27.74 -4.39 27.71
CA ASN A 404 -27.73 -3.18 28.52
C ASN A 404 -26.36 -3.06 29.19
N GLY A 405 -25.60 -2.02 28.85
CA GLY A 405 -24.36 -1.66 29.50
C GLY A 405 -24.13 -0.17 29.35
N ALA A 406 -24.52 0.60 30.37
CA ALA A 406 -24.24 2.03 30.45
C ALA A 406 -22.79 2.21 30.89
N ASP A 407 -21.88 2.39 29.93
CA ASP A 407 -20.52 2.85 30.21
C ASP A 407 -20.16 4.04 29.31
N LYS A 408 -19.48 5.01 29.92
CA LYS A 408 -19.14 6.32 29.35
C LYS A 408 -18.35 6.16 28.05
N ALA A 409 -19.02 6.37 26.92
CA ALA A 409 -18.38 6.53 25.63
C ALA A 409 -17.52 7.80 25.64
N GLU A 410 -16.21 7.65 25.44
CA GLU A 410 -15.36 8.71 24.92
C GLU A 410 -16.03 9.27 23.64
N ARG A 411 -16.09 10.59 23.52
CA ARG A 411 -16.57 11.25 22.30
C ARG A 411 -15.59 10.96 21.17
N THR A 412 -15.77 9.83 20.50
CA THR A 412 -15.31 9.66 19.11
C THR A 412 -16.08 10.70 18.30
N GLU A 413 -15.39 11.70 17.74
CA GLU A 413 -16.03 12.66 16.84
C GLU A 413 -16.76 11.88 15.74
N ALA A 414 -18.05 12.14 15.56
CA ALA A 414 -18.85 11.45 14.56
C ALA A 414 -18.21 11.64 13.17
N PRO A 415 -18.19 10.60 12.30
CA PRO A 415 -17.63 10.73 10.97
C PRO A 415 -18.30 11.89 10.22
N GLN A 416 -17.50 12.88 9.80
CA GLN A 416 -17.99 13.99 8.99
C GLN A 416 -18.38 13.44 7.61
N ARG A 417 -19.66 13.58 7.24
CA ARG A 417 -20.15 13.22 5.91
C ARG A 417 -19.79 14.36 4.94
N LEU A 418 -19.17 14.05 3.81
CA LEU A 418 -18.89 15.06 2.79
C LEU A 418 -19.96 15.04 1.69
N GLN A 419 -20.18 16.18 1.08
CA GLN A 419 -20.97 16.35 -0.13
C GLN A 419 -20.06 16.83 -1.25
N LEU A 420 -20.22 16.23 -2.43
CA LEU A 420 -19.63 16.68 -3.69
C LEU A 420 -20.71 17.39 -4.50
N VAL A 421 -20.44 18.63 -4.91
CA VAL A 421 -21.28 19.41 -5.80
C VAL A 421 -20.54 19.61 -7.10
N ASN A 422 -20.99 18.96 -8.18
CA ASN A 422 -20.48 19.22 -9.53
C ASN A 422 -21.33 20.31 -10.16
N ARG A 423 -20.71 21.37 -10.68
CA ARG A 423 -21.38 22.47 -11.37
C ARG A 423 -20.75 22.72 -12.73
N VAL A 424 -21.55 22.62 -13.78
CA VAL A 424 -21.18 23.12 -15.12
C VAL A 424 -21.79 24.51 -15.27
N ALA A 425 -20.95 25.53 -15.34
CA ALA A 425 -21.34 26.91 -15.58
C ALA A 425 -21.50 27.15 -17.10
N LEU A 426 -22.62 27.78 -17.46
CA LEU A 426 -22.97 28.14 -18.82
C LEU A 426 -23.26 29.66 -18.87
N GLU A 427 -23.16 30.25 -20.05
CA GLU A 427 -23.30 31.69 -20.30
C GLU A 427 -24.53 32.27 -19.60
N ARG A 428 -24.43 33.50 -19.08
CA ARG A 428 -25.56 34.25 -18.47
C ARG A 428 -26.12 33.65 -17.18
N GLY A 429 -25.26 33.00 -16.39
CA GLY A 429 -25.63 32.41 -15.11
C GLY A 429 -26.44 31.13 -15.23
N ASN A 430 -26.47 30.55 -16.43
CA ASN A 430 -27.05 29.24 -16.69
C ASN A 430 -26.12 28.15 -16.14
N GLY A 431 -26.64 26.94 -15.95
CA GLY A 431 -25.77 25.85 -15.54
C GLY A 431 -26.48 24.58 -15.13
N LEU A 432 -25.69 23.52 -14.98
CA LEU A 432 -26.11 22.23 -14.43
C LEU A 432 -25.44 22.06 -13.07
N THR A 433 -26.18 21.55 -12.08
CA THR A 433 -25.66 21.29 -10.74
C THR A 433 -26.11 19.91 -10.27
N VAL A 434 -25.14 19.07 -9.92
CA VAL A 434 -25.35 17.72 -9.40
C VAL A 434 -24.79 17.68 -7.98
N ASN A 435 -25.64 17.37 -7.01
CA ASN A 435 -25.23 17.11 -5.64
C ASN A 435 -25.07 15.60 -5.45
N SER A 436 -24.03 15.22 -4.73
CA SER A 436 -23.69 13.82 -4.46
C SER A 436 -23.22 13.65 -3.03
N SER A 437 -23.39 12.45 -2.46
CA SER A 437 -22.55 12.04 -1.33
C SER A 437 -21.08 11.94 -1.78
N CYS A 438 -20.16 12.10 -0.84
CA CYS A 438 -18.72 12.03 -1.08
C CYS A 438 -18.10 11.30 0.10
N ASP A 439 -18.07 9.97 0.00
CA ASP A 439 -17.76 9.10 1.13
C ASP A 439 -16.40 8.43 0.88
N PRO A 440 -15.35 8.75 1.65
CA PRO A 440 -14.05 8.09 1.52
C PRO A 440 -14.18 6.58 1.74
N ALA A 441 -13.83 5.79 0.72
CA ALA A 441 -13.90 4.33 0.72
C ALA A 441 -12.57 3.70 1.16
N SER A 442 -11.44 4.32 0.83
CA SER A 442 -10.08 3.92 1.23
C SER A 442 -9.21 5.16 1.47
N ASP A 443 -7.89 5.02 1.48
CA ASP A 443 -6.94 6.14 1.58
C ASP A 443 -6.90 6.97 0.28
N ASP A 444 -7.18 6.35 -0.86
CA ASP A 444 -7.12 6.99 -2.19
C ASP A 444 -8.48 7.07 -2.89
N SER A 445 -9.47 6.28 -2.46
CA SER A 445 -10.75 6.13 -3.18
C SER A 445 -11.91 6.81 -2.47
N VAL A 446 -12.80 7.43 -3.24
CA VAL A 446 -14.03 8.09 -2.80
C VAL A 446 -15.22 7.51 -3.56
N ASN A 447 -16.25 7.09 -2.84
CA ASN A 447 -17.55 6.73 -3.41
C ASN A 447 -18.46 7.95 -3.46
N PHE A 448 -19.27 8.04 -4.51
CA PHE A 448 -20.30 9.06 -4.61
C PHE A 448 -21.63 8.49 -5.10
N ARG A 449 -22.72 9.07 -4.61
CA ARG A 449 -24.09 8.79 -5.07
C ARG A 449 -24.81 10.10 -5.32
N PHE A 450 -25.40 10.26 -6.50
CA PHE A 450 -26.18 11.45 -6.83
C PHE A 450 -27.40 11.53 -5.93
N SER A 451 -27.59 12.68 -5.28
CA SER A 451 -28.74 12.99 -4.44
C SER A 451 -29.72 13.93 -5.12
N SER A 452 -29.22 14.83 -5.98
CA SER A 452 -30.07 15.69 -6.82
C SER A 452 -29.31 16.16 -8.05
N CYS A 453 -30.07 16.47 -9.11
CA CYS A 453 -29.58 17.14 -10.31
C CYS A 453 -30.53 18.30 -10.62
N SER A 454 -30.00 19.42 -11.09
CA SER A 454 -30.80 20.57 -11.48
C SER A 454 -30.16 21.33 -12.63
N ALA A 455 -30.99 21.92 -13.49
CA ALA A 455 -30.58 22.87 -14.51
C ALA A 455 -31.11 24.25 -14.14
N THR A 456 -30.25 25.27 -14.14
CA THR A 456 -30.65 26.67 -14.03
C THR A 456 -30.59 27.31 -15.41
N LEU A 457 -31.73 27.78 -15.89
CA LEU A 457 -31.89 28.44 -17.19
C LEU A 457 -32.60 29.78 -17.02
N TYR A 458 -31.95 30.88 -17.38
CA TYR A 458 -32.45 32.26 -17.34
C TYR A 458 -33.09 32.64 -15.99
N GLY A 459 -32.45 32.24 -14.89
CA GLY A 459 -32.92 32.50 -13.53
C GLY A 459 -34.00 31.53 -13.01
N LEU A 460 -34.41 30.53 -13.79
CA LEU A 460 -35.32 29.47 -13.37
C LEU A 460 -34.56 28.16 -13.14
N THR A 461 -34.79 27.50 -12.00
CA THR A 461 -34.16 26.21 -11.68
C THR A 461 -35.15 25.07 -11.84
N PHE A 462 -34.77 24.08 -12.67
CA PHE A 462 -35.56 22.89 -12.98
C PHE A 462 -34.89 21.66 -12.36
N PRO A 463 -35.60 20.84 -11.56
CA PRO A 463 -35.07 19.58 -11.08
C PRO A 463 -34.98 18.57 -12.23
N LEU A 464 -33.87 17.84 -12.27
CA LEU A 464 -33.65 16.71 -13.17
C LEU A 464 -33.55 15.42 -12.32
N PRO A 465 -34.03 14.27 -12.84
CA PRO A 465 -33.94 13.02 -12.10
C PRO A 465 -32.47 12.70 -11.75
N PRO A 466 -32.12 12.46 -10.47
CA PRO A 466 -30.78 12.05 -10.11
C PRO A 466 -30.58 10.58 -10.52
N VAL A 467 -29.57 10.32 -11.33
CA VAL A 467 -29.19 8.96 -11.73
C VAL A 467 -27.68 8.88 -11.78
N GLY A 468 -27.10 8.06 -10.91
CA GLY A 468 -25.67 7.80 -10.93
C GLY A 468 -25.10 7.46 -9.56
N THR A 469 -24.28 6.42 -9.54
CA THR A 469 -23.33 6.13 -8.47
C THR A 469 -22.02 5.81 -9.14
N GLY A 470 -20.91 6.15 -8.48
CA GLY A 470 -19.59 5.81 -8.98
C GLY A 470 -18.55 5.95 -7.89
N SER A 471 -17.30 5.77 -8.29
CA SER A 471 -16.16 6.05 -7.45
C SER A 471 -15.07 6.73 -8.26
N PHE A 472 -14.18 7.44 -7.58
CA PHE A 472 -12.96 7.96 -8.16
C PHE A 472 -11.78 7.77 -7.20
N ASN A 473 -10.60 7.57 -7.77
CA ASN A 473 -9.35 7.52 -7.05
C ASN A 473 -8.64 8.88 -7.18
N VAL A 474 -8.15 9.42 -6.07
CA VAL A 474 -7.35 10.65 -6.03
C VAL A 474 -5.88 10.27 -6.25
N LEU A 475 -5.41 10.45 -7.48
CA LEU A 475 -4.04 10.09 -7.89
C LEU A 475 -2.99 11.08 -7.35
N TYR A 476 -3.37 12.34 -7.23
CA TYR A 476 -2.51 13.42 -6.74
C TYR A 476 -3.36 14.48 -6.05
N LEU A 477 -2.87 15.00 -4.91
CA LEU A 477 -3.52 16.08 -4.19
C LEU A 477 -2.49 16.98 -3.52
N ASP A 478 -2.57 18.28 -3.75
CA ASP A 478 -1.93 19.32 -2.94
C ASP A 478 -2.83 20.56 -2.80
N GLU A 479 -2.29 21.64 -2.25
CA GLU A 479 -3.03 22.88 -2.02
C GLU A 479 -3.64 23.49 -3.30
N ALA A 480 -3.05 23.23 -4.47
CA ALA A 480 -3.42 23.91 -5.72
C ALA A 480 -3.89 22.97 -6.84
N LEU A 481 -3.56 21.68 -6.79
CA LEU A 481 -3.87 20.72 -7.85
C LEU A 481 -4.45 19.43 -7.28
N ARG A 482 -5.49 18.92 -7.93
CA ARG A 482 -6.09 17.61 -7.70
C ARG A 482 -6.20 16.85 -9.00
N ILE A 483 -5.81 15.58 -8.99
CA ILE A 483 -5.96 14.68 -10.14
C ILE A 483 -6.72 13.46 -9.69
N CYS A 484 -7.80 13.14 -10.41
CA CYS A 484 -8.65 12.00 -10.12
C CYS A 484 -8.80 11.10 -11.35
N ARG A 485 -8.98 9.80 -11.13
CA ARG A 485 -9.45 8.86 -12.16
C ARG A 485 -10.70 8.15 -11.66
N ASP A 486 -11.79 8.23 -12.43
CA ASP A 486 -13.06 7.62 -12.05
C ASP A 486 -13.09 6.11 -12.36
N SER A 487 -14.17 5.45 -11.96
CA SER A 487 -14.39 4.01 -12.19
C SER A 487 -14.57 3.62 -13.67
N ARG A 488 -14.86 4.58 -14.57
CA ARG A 488 -14.91 4.38 -16.02
C ARG A 488 -13.51 4.52 -16.65
N GLY A 489 -12.53 4.99 -15.89
CA GLY A 489 -11.17 5.25 -16.34
C GLY A 489 -10.96 6.70 -16.76
N ASP A 490 -11.96 7.57 -16.60
CA ASP A 490 -11.88 8.95 -17.02
C ASP A 490 -10.97 9.75 -16.09
N LEU A 491 -10.06 10.52 -16.68
CA LEU A 491 -9.12 11.35 -15.97
C LEU A 491 -9.69 12.76 -15.80
N GLN A 492 -9.47 13.36 -14.64
CA GLN A 492 -9.88 14.73 -14.35
C GLN A 492 -8.75 15.46 -13.63
N ILE A 493 -8.36 16.60 -14.18
CA ILE A 493 -7.32 17.48 -13.66
C ILE A 493 -7.99 18.76 -13.19
N CYS A 494 -7.84 19.09 -11.92
CA CYS A 494 -8.48 20.25 -11.31
C CYS A 494 -7.47 21.16 -10.63
N SER A 495 -7.62 22.46 -10.83
CA SER A 495 -6.94 23.49 -10.03
C SER A 495 -7.85 23.95 -8.90
N ARG A 496 -7.28 24.54 -7.84
CA ARG A 496 -8.09 25.20 -6.81
C ARG A 496 -8.70 26.47 -7.39
N ALA A 497 -10.02 26.62 -7.30
CA ALA A 497 -10.73 27.78 -7.83
C ALA A 497 -10.35 29.06 -7.06
N VAL A 498 -10.40 30.20 -7.75
CA VAL A 498 -10.17 31.50 -7.11
C VAL A 498 -11.38 31.86 -6.24
N GLU A 499 -11.13 32.39 -5.04
CA GLU A 499 -12.19 32.79 -4.13
C GLU A 499 -13.13 33.83 -4.79
N GLY A 500 -14.43 33.53 -4.83
CA GLY A 500 -15.44 34.37 -5.48
C GLY A 500 -15.66 34.13 -6.99
N GLU A 501 -14.96 33.17 -7.60
CA GLU A 501 -15.12 32.83 -9.02
C GLU A 501 -16.51 32.21 -9.32
N VAL A 502 -17.05 31.41 -8.39
CA VAL A 502 -18.40 30.86 -8.47
C VAL A 502 -19.03 30.74 -7.08
N ASP A 503 -20.33 31.06 -6.99
CA ASP A 503 -21.16 30.85 -5.81
C ASP A 503 -21.70 29.40 -5.81
N ILE A 504 -21.06 28.48 -5.04
CA ILE A 504 -21.39 27.03 -4.99
C ILE A 504 -21.49 26.51 -3.54
#